data_AF-A0A818J1G1-F1
#
_entry.id   AF-A0A818J1G1-F1
#
_cell.length_a   1.000
_cell.length_b   1.000
_cell.length_c   1.000
_cell.angle_alpha   90.00
_cell.angle_beta   90.00
_cell.angle_gamma   90.00
#
_symmetry.space_group_name_H-M   'P 1'
#
loop_
_entity.id
_entity.type
_entity.pdbx_description
1 polymer ?
#
loop_
_entity_poly.entity_id
_entity_poly.type
_entity_poly.pdbx_seq_one_letter_code
_entity_poly.pdbx_strand_id
1 'polypeptide(L)'
;ARISMDLTKITLPTFILERRSFLEMLADFLAHPDEFVNVTDYQTPRDRFVQVVKWYLSAFHAGRKSPVPKKPYNPILGETFQCLYDIGSSSSSNTTIAKDGPVPWASDDNVTFIAEQTSHHPPIASFYAECPAKRIQIDGCLWTKSKFLGLSVAVHMIGDATLTLLDHDERYVMTFPSAYGRSILGVPWFEMGGKITIDCEKTGYSANIEFLTKVCLVF
;
A
#
# COMPACT_ATOMS: atom_id res chain seq x y z
N ALA A 1 -29.44 -15.76 13.48
CA ALA A 1 -29.13 -14.33 13.33
C ALA A 1 -28.34 -14.12 12.05
N ARG A 2 -28.74 -13.18 11.17
CA ARG A 2 -28.09 -12.93 9.86
C ARG A 2 -26.70 -12.32 10.05
N ILE A 3 -25.69 -13.15 10.29
CA ILE A 3 -24.28 -12.75 10.46
C ILE A 3 -23.57 -12.89 9.12
N SER A 4 -23.92 -12.05 8.16
CA SER A 4 -23.09 -11.72 6.99
C SER A 4 -23.75 -10.57 6.24
N MET A 5 -23.67 -9.35 6.78
CA MET A 5 -24.01 -8.16 6.02
C MET A 5 -22.74 -7.60 5.38
N ASP A 6 -22.82 -7.33 4.08
CA ASP A 6 -21.82 -6.57 3.35
C ASP A 6 -21.87 -5.11 3.82
N LEU A 7 -20.78 -4.66 4.45
CA LEU A 7 -20.66 -3.33 5.04
C LEU A 7 -20.61 -2.20 4.00
N THR A 8 -20.47 -2.52 2.71
CA THR A 8 -20.60 -1.51 1.64
C THR A 8 -22.00 -0.90 1.55
N LYS A 9 -23.01 -1.57 2.10
CA LYS A 9 -24.42 -1.13 2.08
C LYS A 9 -24.88 -0.40 3.34
N ILE A 10 -24.01 -0.20 4.33
CA ILE A 10 -24.32 0.48 5.59
C ILE A 10 -23.53 1.79 5.66
N THR A 11 -24.24 2.91 5.77
CA THR A 11 -23.60 4.21 6.02
C THR A 11 -23.03 4.22 7.44
N LEU A 12 -21.72 4.27 7.55
CA LEU A 12 -21.03 4.33 8.83
C LEU A 12 -21.00 5.79 9.35
N PRO A 13 -21.07 6.02 10.67
CA PRO A 13 -20.99 7.37 11.22
C PRO A 13 -19.70 8.09 10.84
N THR A 14 -19.75 9.38 10.56
CA THR A 14 -18.60 10.16 10.07
C THR A 14 -17.40 10.18 11.03
N PHE A 15 -17.59 9.96 12.33
CA PHE A 15 -16.50 9.92 13.31
C PHE A 15 -15.54 8.73 13.13
N ILE A 16 -15.95 7.68 12.40
CA ILE A 16 -15.07 6.55 12.07
C ILE A 16 -14.30 6.76 10.76
N LEU A 17 -14.55 7.85 10.05
CA LEU A 17 -13.87 8.14 8.79
C LEU A 17 -12.56 8.90 9.07
N GLU A 18 -11.52 8.61 8.29
CA GLU A 18 -10.36 9.48 8.20
C GLU A 18 -10.59 10.58 7.17
N ARG A 19 -9.73 11.61 7.16
CA ARG A 19 -9.86 12.76 6.25
C ARG A 19 -9.27 12.52 4.86
N ARG A 20 -9.05 11.26 4.48
CA ARG A 20 -8.32 10.85 3.27
C ARG A 20 -9.14 9.89 2.43
N SER A 21 -8.98 9.99 1.13
CA SER A 21 -9.48 9.02 0.16
C SER A 21 -8.67 7.72 0.25
N PHE A 22 -9.26 6.59 -0.16
CA PHE A 22 -8.50 5.33 -0.26
C PHE A 22 -7.29 5.48 -1.19
N LEU A 23 -7.40 6.30 -2.24
CA LEU A 23 -6.29 6.58 -3.18
C LEU A 23 -5.11 7.27 -2.49
N GLU A 24 -5.38 8.23 -1.61
CA GLU A 24 -4.35 8.90 -0.82
C GLU A 24 -3.74 7.95 0.22
N MET A 25 -4.55 7.06 0.82
CA MET A 25 -4.06 6.05 1.76
C MET A 25 -3.08 5.06 1.09
N LEU A 26 -3.27 4.74 -0.20
CA LEU A 26 -2.32 3.89 -0.93
C LEU A 26 -0.92 4.52 -1.04
N ALA A 27 -0.83 5.86 -1.05
CA ALA A 27 0.46 6.56 -1.05
C ALA A 27 1.23 6.33 0.27
N ASP A 28 0.57 5.98 1.39
CA ASP A 28 1.26 5.63 2.64
C ASP A 28 2.17 4.40 2.48
N PHE A 29 1.96 3.55 1.46
CA PHE A 29 2.88 2.44 1.17
C PHE A 29 4.28 2.91 0.75
N LEU A 30 4.40 4.16 0.31
CA LEU A 30 5.67 4.81 -0.03
C LEU A 30 6.17 5.76 1.07
N ALA A 31 5.73 5.58 2.31
CA ALA A 31 6.17 6.43 3.43
C ALA A 31 7.68 6.37 3.72
N HIS A 32 8.36 5.34 3.24
CA HIS A 32 9.83 5.22 3.21
C HIS A 32 10.31 5.23 1.75
N PRO A 33 10.19 6.37 1.04
CA PRO A 33 10.54 6.46 -0.37
C PRO A 33 12.06 6.31 -0.58
N ASP A 34 12.86 6.64 0.44
CA ASP A 34 14.30 6.37 0.50
C ASP A 34 14.61 4.87 0.49
N GLU A 35 13.90 4.07 1.30
CA GLU A 35 14.08 2.61 1.29
C GLU A 35 13.62 1.98 -0.02
N PHE A 36 12.55 2.52 -0.62
CA PHE A 36 12.06 2.10 -1.94
C PHE A 36 13.16 2.23 -3.00
N VAL A 37 13.73 3.44 -3.16
CA VAL A 37 14.74 3.68 -4.20
C VAL A 37 16.08 3.00 -3.91
N ASN A 38 16.42 2.79 -2.64
CA ASN A 38 17.69 2.17 -2.27
C ASN A 38 17.78 0.68 -2.64
N VAL A 39 16.66 0.02 -2.97
CA VAL A 39 16.67 -1.39 -3.41
C VAL A 39 17.60 -1.59 -4.61
N THR A 40 17.67 -0.64 -5.54
CA THR A 40 18.49 -0.74 -6.77
C THR A 40 19.99 -0.68 -6.52
N ASP A 41 20.42 -0.20 -5.36
CA ASP A 41 21.85 0.02 -5.09
C ASP A 41 22.58 -1.28 -4.71
N TYR A 42 21.83 -2.36 -4.45
CA TYR A 42 22.36 -3.66 -4.03
C TYR A 42 22.72 -4.54 -5.23
N GLN A 43 23.94 -5.08 -5.20
CA GLN A 43 24.54 -5.78 -6.35
C GLN A 43 24.04 -7.21 -6.51
N THR A 44 23.84 -7.94 -5.41
CA THR A 44 23.42 -9.34 -5.47
C THR A 44 21.89 -9.46 -5.48
N PRO A 45 21.32 -10.41 -6.25
CA PRO A 45 19.87 -10.67 -6.22
C PRO A 45 19.34 -10.96 -4.81
N ARG A 46 20.13 -11.63 -3.97
CA ARG A 46 19.79 -11.91 -2.57
C ARG A 46 19.61 -10.62 -1.77
N ASP A 47 20.58 -9.71 -1.85
CA ASP A 47 20.56 -8.50 -1.05
C ASP A 47 19.44 -7.56 -1.53
N ARG A 48 19.19 -7.47 -2.85
CA ARG A 48 18.01 -6.77 -3.38
C ARG A 48 16.71 -7.35 -2.82
N PHE A 49 16.54 -8.68 -2.86
CA PHE A 49 15.35 -9.33 -2.31
C PHE A 49 15.16 -9.03 -0.82
N VAL A 50 16.22 -9.05 -0.01
CA VAL A 50 16.17 -8.67 1.41
C VAL A 50 15.68 -7.22 1.57
N GLN A 51 16.13 -6.30 0.71
CA GLN A 51 15.69 -4.90 0.79
C GLN A 51 14.26 -4.68 0.31
N VAL A 52 13.80 -5.43 -0.70
CA VAL A 52 12.38 -5.43 -1.10
C VAL A 52 11.52 -5.84 0.10
N VAL A 53 11.88 -6.91 0.80
CA VAL A 53 11.17 -7.37 1.99
C VAL A 53 11.22 -6.31 3.11
N LYS A 54 12.39 -5.68 3.32
CA LYS A 54 12.56 -4.63 4.35
C LYS A 54 11.65 -3.42 4.07
N TRP A 55 11.72 -2.86 2.86
CA TRP A 55 10.89 -1.74 2.43
C TRP A 55 9.40 -2.06 2.51
N TYR A 56 9.00 -3.24 2.01
CA TYR A 56 7.60 -3.68 2.08
C TYR A 56 7.09 -3.70 3.53
N LEU A 57 7.88 -4.22 4.48
CA LEU A 57 7.47 -4.29 5.89
C LEU A 57 7.46 -2.91 6.58
N SER A 58 8.33 -1.97 6.18
CA SER A 58 8.38 -0.63 6.78
C SER A 58 7.13 0.20 6.45
N ALA A 59 6.54 -0.03 5.29
CA ALA A 59 5.33 0.65 4.80
C ALA A 59 4.12 0.57 5.77
N PHE A 60 3.93 -0.52 6.49
CA PHE A 60 2.72 -0.74 7.30
C PHE A 60 2.70 0.00 8.66
N HIS A 61 3.82 0.57 9.09
CA HIS A 61 3.83 1.41 10.29
C HIS A 61 3.30 2.81 9.99
N ALA A 62 3.63 3.37 8.83
CA ALA A 62 3.40 4.78 8.50
C ALA A 62 1.93 5.17 8.36
N GLY A 63 1.06 4.25 7.92
CA GLY A 63 -0.38 4.48 7.85
C GLY A 63 -1.08 4.65 9.21
N ARG A 64 -0.36 4.52 10.34
CA ARG A 64 -0.93 4.49 11.70
C ARG A 64 -0.58 5.72 12.53
N LYS A 65 -1.13 6.88 12.16
CA LYS A 65 -1.06 8.10 12.99
C LYS A 65 -2.00 8.10 14.21
N SER A 66 -2.95 7.15 14.29
CA SER A 66 -3.93 7.03 15.38
C SER A 66 -4.14 5.57 15.79
N PRO A 67 -4.31 5.28 17.11
CA PRO A 67 -4.65 3.94 17.57
C PRO A 67 -6.08 3.51 17.21
N VAL A 68 -6.95 4.47 16.89
CA VAL A 68 -8.33 4.21 16.52
C VAL A 68 -8.40 3.88 15.02
N PRO A 69 -8.91 2.70 14.63
CA PRO A 69 -9.08 2.36 13.22
C PRO A 69 -10.09 3.31 12.58
N LYS A 70 -9.65 4.06 11.57
CA LYS A 70 -10.49 4.91 10.74
C LYS A 70 -10.55 4.37 9.33
N LYS A 71 -11.71 4.48 8.70
CA LYS A 71 -11.94 4.04 7.33
C LYS A 71 -11.72 5.22 6.37
N PRO A 72 -10.96 5.07 5.28
CA PRO A 72 -10.85 6.09 4.25
C PRO A 72 -12.18 6.29 3.51
N TYR A 73 -12.33 7.45 2.89
CA TYR A 73 -13.43 7.68 1.96
C TYR A 73 -13.32 6.70 0.79
N ASN A 74 -14.47 6.13 0.38
CA ASN A 74 -14.55 5.33 -0.84
C ASN A 74 -14.47 6.27 -2.04
N PRO A 75 -13.44 6.18 -2.90
CA PRO A 75 -13.28 7.10 -4.01
C PRO A 75 -14.43 6.98 -5.02
N ILE A 76 -14.76 8.07 -5.71
CA ILE A 76 -15.70 8.03 -6.84
C ILE A 76 -15.03 7.45 -8.09
N LEU A 77 -15.80 6.90 -9.04
CA LEU A 77 -15.24 6.39 -10.29
C LEU A 77 -14.50 7.51 -11.06
N GLY A 78 -13.26 7.24 -11.46
CA GLY A 78 -12.39 8.21 -12.14
C GLY A 78 -11.76 9.26 -11.21
N GLU A 79 -11.96 9.17 -9.89
CA GLU A 79 -11.18 9.97 -8.95
C GLU A 79 -9.70 9.62 -9.09
N THR A 80 -8.84 10.64 -9.09
CA THR A 80 -7.40 10.49 -9.15
C THR A 80 -6.73 11.17 -7.95
N PHE A 81 -5.67 10.57 -7.43
CA PHE A 81 -4.77 11.18 -6.46
C PHE A 81 -3.34 11.15 -7.01
N GLN A 82 -2.60 12.25 -6.85
CA GLN A 82 -1.21 12.38 -7.26
C GLN A 82 -0.38 13.03 -6.16
N CYS A 83 0.82 12.53 -5.93
CA CYS A 83 1.80 13.16 -5.04
C CYS A 83 3.23 12.86 -5.47
N LEU A 84 4.18 13.57 -4.87
CA LEU A 84 5.61 13.29 -5.02
C LEU A 84 6.28 13.27 -3.64
N TYR A 85 7.40 12.56 -3.57
CA TYR A 85 8.28 12.49 -2.42
C TYR A 85 9.65 13.00 -2.83
N ASP A 86 10.12 14.01 -2.11
CA ASP A 86 11.49 14.51 -2.25
C ASP A 86 12.40 13.72 -1.31
N ILE A 87 13.35 12.99 -1.89
CA ILE A 87 14.29 12.10 -1.16
C ILE A 87 15.58 12.86 -0.79
N GLY A 88 15.72 14.13 -1.18
CA GLY A 88 16.86 14.95 -0.76
C GLY A 88 18.19 14.42 -1.27
N SER A 89 18.25 13.99 -2.54
CA SER A 89 19.50 13.63 -3.20
C SER A 89 20.52 14.76 -3.05
N SER A 90 21.72 14.40 -2.59
CA SER A 90 22.78 15.34 -2.22
C SER A 90 23.25 16.15 -3.42
N SER A 91 22.97 17.46 -3.41
CA SER A 91 23.79 18.51 -4.02
C SER A 91 24.38 18.20 -5.41
N SER A 92 23.58 18.33 -6.46
CA SER A 92 24.09 18.48 -7.84
C SER A 92 23.17 19.39 -8.63
N SER A 93 23.73 20.53 -9.02
CA SER A 93 23.08 21.76 -9.48
C SER A 93 22.50 21.71 -10.90
N ASN A 94 21.64 20.73 -11.23
CA ASN A 94 20.82 20.73 -12.45
C ASN A 94 19.64 19.77 -12.27
N THR A 95 18.63 20.16 -11.49
CA THR A 95 17.38 19.41 -11.36
C THR A 95 16.61 19.50 -12.69
N THR A 96 16.63 18.43 -13.49
CA THR A 96 15.79 18.33 -14.68
C THR A 96 14.38 17.93 -14.26
N ILE A 97 13.39 18.71 -14.71
CA ILE A 97 11.99 18.28 -14.65
C ILE A 97 11.88 17.04 -15.51
N ALA A 98 11.25 15.99 -14.98
CA ALA A 98 11.03 14.76 -15.70
C ALA A 98 10.26 15.05 -17.00
N LYS A 99 10.75 14.53 -18.12
CA LYS A 99 10.13 14.79 -19.43
C LYS A 99 8.74 14.17 -19.55
N ASP A 100 8.58 13.02 -18.91
CA ASP A 100 7.39 12.19 -18.88
C ASP A 100 7.18 11.69 -17.44
N GLY A 101 5.99 11.21 -17.12
CA GLY A 101 5.68 10.63 -15.81
C GLY A 101 4.32 11.09 -15.28
N PRO A 102 3.87 10.54 -14.14
CA PRO A 102 2.54 10.78 -13.61
C PRO A 102 2.36 12.17 -12.98
N VAL A 103 3.47 12.84 -12.63
CA VAL A 103 3.48 14.15 -11.97
C VAL A 103 4.32 15.14 -12.79
N PRO A 104 3.69 16.02 -13.60
CA PRO A 104 4.40 16.87 -14.57
C PRO A 104 5.41 17.87 -14.01
N TRP A 105 5.36 18.13 -12.70
CA TRP A 105 6.25 19.08 -12.01
C TRP A 105 7.31 18.39 -11.16
N ALA A 106 7.42 17.06 -11.22
CA ALA A 106 8.44 16.30 -10.50
C ALA A 106 9.78 16.32 -11.23
N SER A 107 10.87 16.24 -10.47
CA SER A 107 12.19 15.96 -11.03
C SER A 107 12.43 14.47 -11.21
N ASP A 108 13.43 14.11 -12.02
CA ASP A 108 13.82 12.71 -12.21
C ASP A 108 14.23 11.99 -10.90
N ASP A 109 14.68 12.76 -9.90
CA ASP A 109 15.11 12.25 -8.58
C ASP A 109 13.94 12.07 -7.59
N ASN A 110 12.76 12.58 -7.90
CA ASN A 110 11.60 12.40 -7.03
C ASN A 110 11.01 11.00 -7.23
N VAL A 111 10.45 10.45 -6.16
CA VAL A 111 9.46 9.37 -6.29
C VAL A 111 8.12 10.02 -6.55
N THR A 112 7.47 9.66 -7.64
CA THR A 112 6.14 10.13 -7.99
C THR A 112 5.12 9.02 -7.78
N PHE A 113 3.89 9.38 -7.43
CA PHE A 113 2.81 8.43 -7.21
C PHE A 113 1.52 8.96 -7.84
N ILE A 114 0.77 8.07 -8.48
CA ILE A 114 -0.59 8.29 -8.97
C ILE A 114 -1.46 7.10 -8.59
N ALA A 115 -2.71 7.37 -8.24
CA ALA A 115 -3.74 6.36 -8.12
C ALA A 115 -5.05 6.85 -8.75
N GLU A 116 -5.82 5.92 -9.29
CA GLU A 116 -7.13 6.15 -9.88
C GLU A 116 -8.13 5.09 -9.41
N GLN A 117 -9.35 5.50 -9.12
CA GLN A 117 -10.45 4.57 -8.93
C GLN A 117 -10.99 4.11 -10.30
N THR A 118 -10.45 2.98 -10.78
CA THR A 118 -10.73 2.43 -12.13
C THR A 118 -12.03 1.65 -12.24
N SER A 119 -12.61 1.23 -11.11
CA SER A 119 -13.93 0.59 -11.08
C SER A 119 -14.67 0.92 -9.79
N HIS A 120 -16.01 0.97 -9.83
CA HIS A 120 -16.86 1.19 -8.65
C HIS A 120 -17.59 -0.08 -8.18
N HIS A 121 -17.87 -1.02 -9.09
CA HIS A 121 -18.57 -2.28 -8.80
C HIS A 121 -17.89 -3.47 -9.51
N PRO A 122 -16.84 -4.08 -8.90
CA PRO A 122 -16.31 -3.83 -7.56
C PRO A 122 -15.44 -2.56 -7.45
N PRO A 123 -15.22 -1.99 -6.24
CA PRO A 123 -14.46 -0.76 -6.06
C PRO A 123 -12.95 -1.01 -6.16
N ILE A 124 -12.40 -0.93 -7.37
CA ILE A 124 -10.97 -1.16 -7.66
C ILE A 124 -10.25 0.19 -7.75
N ALA A 125 -9.14 0.30 -7.03
CA ALA A 125 -8.16 1.37 -7.17
C ALA A 125 -6.90 0.81 -7.82
N SER A 126 -6.47 1.43 -8.91
CA SER A 126 -5.19 1.16 -9.56
C SER A 126 -4.20 2.22 -9.16
N PHE A 127 -2.94 1.86 -8.95
CA PHE A 127 -1.90 2.82 -8.60
C PHE A 127 -0.59 2.52 -9.33
N TYR A 128 0.22 3.56 -9.46
CA TYR A 128 1.55 3.53 -10.06
C TYR A 128 2.47 4.51 -9.32
N ALA A 129 3.72 4.11 -9.15
CA ALA A 129 4.77 5.00 -8.69
C ALA A 129 6.11 4.67 -9.36
N GLU A 130 6.94 5.69 -9.51
CA GLU A 130 8.26 5.56 -10.13
C GLU A 130 9.26 6.55 -9.58
N CYS A 131 10.56 6.20 -9.70
CA CYS A 131 11.66 7.15 -9.64
C CYS A 131 12.51 6.97 -10.90
N PRO A 132 12.42 7.90 -11.88
CA PRO A 132 13.13 7.80 -13.15
C PRO A 132 14.65 7.68 -13.00
N ALA A 133 15.27 8.49 -12.14
CA ALA A 133 16.72 8.48 -11.91
C ALA A 133 17.23 7.14 -11.36
N LYS A 134 16.40 6.45 -10.59
CA LYS A 134 16.70 5.13 -10.00
C LYS A 134 16.19 3.96 -10.82
N ARG A 135 15.46 4.23 -11.92
CA ARG A 135 14.93 3.22 -12.85
C ARG A 135 14.16 2.11 -12.13
N ILE A 136 13.34 2.54 -11.17
CA ILE A 136 12.51 1.69 -10.32
C ILE A 136 11.06 2.14 -10.43
N GLN A 137 10.14 1.18 -10.49
CA GLN A 137 8.70 1.44 -10.54
C GLN A 137 7.91 0.40 -9.78
N ILE A 138 6.71 0.76 -9.34
CA ILE A 138 5.74 -0.15 -8.77
C ILE A 138 4.34 0.18 -9.29
N ASP A 139 3.61 -0.85 -9.70
CA ASP A 139 2.21 -0.77 -10.08
C ASP A 139 1.38 -1.79 -9.31
N GLY A 140 0.09 -1.54 -9.18
CA GLY A 140 -0.81 -2.49 -8.54
C GLY A 140 -2.27 -2.13 -8.69
N CYS A 141 -3.12 -3.10 -8.41
CA CYS A 141 -4.57 -2.93 -8.39
C CYS A 141 -5.10 -3.53 -7.10
N LEU A 142 -5.75 -2.69 -6.27
CA LEU A 142 -6.25 -3.09 -4.97
C LEU A 142 -7.71 -2.74 -4.82
N TRP A 143 -8.44 -3.64 -4.18
CA TRP A 143 -9.77 -3.37 -3.69
C TRP A 143 -9.97 -3.99 -2.32
N THR A 144 -10.95 -3.46 -1.58
CA THR A 144 -11.22 -3.94 -0.22
C THR A 144 -12.53 -4.70 -0.16
N LYS A 145 -12.50 -5.83 0.55
CA LYS A 145 -13.70 -6.58 0.90
C LYS A 145 -13.88 -6.57 2.41
N SER A 146 -14.86 -5.80 2.87
CA SER A 146 -15.19 -5.69 4.30
C SER A 146 -16.14 -6.80 4.76
N LYS A 147 -15.91 -7.35 5.96
CA LYS A 147 -16.77 -8.34 6.61
C LYS A 147 -17.01 -7.98 8.07
N PHE A 148 -18.27 -7.94 8.47
CA PHE A 148 -18.65 -7.78 9.87
C PHE A 148 -18.54 -9.12 10.61
N LEU A 149 -17.83 -9.12 11.74
CA LEU A 149 -17.52 -10.30 12.56
C LEU A 149 -18.05 -10.13 14.00
N GLY A 150 -19.19 -9.46 14.17
CA GLY A 150 -19.76 -9.17 15.50
C GLY A 150 -19.09 -7.94 16.12
N LEU A 151 -18.20 -8.13 17.09
CA LEU A 151 -17.48 -7.01 17.73
C LEU A 151 -16.23 -6.58 16.95
N SER A 152 -16.08 -7.06 15.72
CA SER A 152 -14.93 -6.78 14.85
C SER A 152 -15.37 -6.54 13.41
N VAL A 153 -14.57 -5.77 12.68
CA VAL A 153 -14.65 -5.59 11.24
C VAL A 153 -13.34 -6.10 10.65
N ALA A 154 -13.44 -7.02 9.69
CA ALA A 154 -12.31 -7.44 8.86
C ALA A 154 -12.38 -6.71 7.53
N VAL A 155 -11.24 -6.26 7.03
CA VAL A 155 -11.06 -5.64 5.72
C VAL A 155 -9.97 -6.42 5.01
N HIS A 156 -10.38 -7.23 4.04
CA HIS A 156 -9.45 -7.97 3.20
C HIS A 156 -8.97 -7.03 2.08
N MET A 157 -7.66 -6.85 2.00
CA MET A 157 -7.00 -6.21 0.86
C MET A 157 -6.83 -7.27 -0.22
N ILE A 158 -7.46 -7.08 -1.38
CA ILE A 158 -7.44 -8.04 -2.48
C ILE A 158 -6.75 -7.40 -3.67
N GLY A 159 -5.86 -8.18 -4.28
CA GLY A 159 -5.00 -7.75 -5.37
C GLY A 159 -3.53 -7.89 -4.99
N ASP A 160 -2.69 -7.37 -5.85
CA ASP A 160 -1.25 -7.45 -5.75
C ASP A 160 -0.60 -6.16 -6.27
N ALA A 161 0.68 -6.03 -5.94
CA ALA A 161 1.55 -4.98 -6.47
C ALA A 161 2.81 -5.62 -7.03
N THR A 162 3.29 -5.09 -8.14
CA THR A 162 4.52 -5.53 -8.81
C THR A 162 5.55 -4.43 -8.74
N LEU A 163 6.60 -4.63 -7.94
CA LEU A 163 7.79 -3.79 -7.97
C LEU A 163 8.72 -4.27 -9.09
N THR A 164 9.12 -3.37 -9.99
CA THR A 164 10.02 -3.65 -11.11
C THR A 164 11.32 -2.86 -10.96
N LEU A 165 12.45 -3.57 -10.96
CA LEU A 165 13.79 -2.98 -11.04
C LEU A 165 14.28 -3.08 -12.48
N LEU A 166 14.25 -1.98 -13.23
CA LEU A 166 14.43 -2.00 -14.68
C LEU A 166 15.86 -2.43 -15.09
N ASP A 167 16.88 -2.01 -14.35
CA ASP A 167 18.28 -2.33 -14.66
C ASP A 167 18.66 -3.79 -14.38
N HIS A 168 17.89 -4.46 -13.53
CA HIS A 168 18.06 -5.87 -13.23
C HIS A 168 17.07 -6.75 -13.99
N ASP A 169 16.06 -6.15 -14.63
CA ASP A 169 14.92 -6.85 -15.22
C ASP A 169 14.32 -7.84 -14.21
N GLU A 170 14.12 -7.36 -12.97
CA GLU A 170 13.53 -8.13 -11.86
C GLU A 170 12.16 -7.59 -11.52
N ARG A 171 11.20 -8.50 -11.33
CA ARG A 171 9.84 -8.20 -10.91
C ARG A 171 9.54 -8.92 -9.61
N TYR A 172 9.07 -8.19 -8.62
CA TYR A 172 8.70 -8.68 -7.30
C TYR A 172 7.20 -8.50 -7.11
N VAL A 173 6.45 -9.60 -7.15
CA VAL A 173 4.99 -9.61 -6.97
C VAL A 173 4.67 -9.80 -5.50
N MET A 174 3.86 -8.90 -4.95
CA MET A 174 3.59 -8.80 -3.51
C MET A 174 2.09 -8.75 -3.24
N THR A 175 1.61 -9.57 -2.31
CA THR A 175 0.22 -9.50 -1.81
C THR A 175 0.14 -8.65 -0.53
N PHE A 176 -1.05 -8.42 0.02
CA PHE A 176 -1.25 -7.50 1.16
C PHE A 176 -1.97 -8.18 2.34
N PRO A 177 -1.63 -7.83 3.58
CA PRO A 177 -2.31 -8.37 4.74
C PRO A 177 -3.73 -7.82 4.84
N SER A 178 -4.60 -8.53 5.56
CA SER A 178 -5.91 -8.01 5.94
C SER A 178 -5.79 -7.09 7.15
N ALA A 179 -6.68 -6.11 7.22
CA ALA A 179 -6.83 -5.21 8.36
C ALA A 179 -8.03 -5.62 9.21
N TYR A 180 -7.92 -5.49 10.54
CA TYR A 180 -8.99 -5.80 11.48
C TYR A 180 -9.19 -4.63 12.45
N GLY A 181 -10.39 -4.07 12.46
CA GLY A 181 -10.87 -3.20 13.52
C GLY A 181 -11.56 -4.05 14.58
N ARG A 182 -11.05 -4.04 15.81
CA ARG A 182 -11.54 -4.85 16.92
C ARG A 182 -12.25 -3.99 17.95
N SER A 183 -13.14 -4.60 18.73
CA SER A 183 -13.82 -3.95 19.87
C SER A 183 -14.59 -2.67 19.47
N ILE A 184 -15.38 -2.76 18.39
CA ILE A 184 -16.08 -1.61 17.80
C ILE A 184 -17.16 -0.98 18.71
N LEU A 185 -17.62 -1.69 19.75
CA LEU A 185 -18.58 -1.20 20.75
C LEU A 185 -17.90 -0.83 22.10
N GLY A 186 -16.58 -1.02 22.21
CA GLY A 186 -15.78 -0.72 23.39
C GLY A 186 -14.67 0.27 23.06
N VAL A 187 -13.44 -0.02 23.49
CA VAL A 187 -12.25 0.73 23.05
C VAL A 187 -11.74 0.09 21.75
N PRO A 188 -11.89 0.75 20.59
CA PRO A 188 -11.51 0.15 19.33
C PRO A 188 -9.98 0.12 19.16
N TRP A 189 -9.47 -0.95 18.55
CA TRP A 189 -8.06 -1.09 18.22
C TRP A 189 -7.88 -1.79 16.87
N PHE A 190 -6.70 -1.62 16.28
CA PHE A 190 -6.36 -2.12 14.95
C PHE A 190 -5.32 -3.25 15.03
N GLU A 191 -5.48 -4.27 14.19
CA GLU A 191 -4.42 -5.22 13.88
C GLU A 191 -4.42 -5.60 12.40
N MET A 192 -3.25 -6.01 11.91
CA MET A 192 -3.12 -6.66 10.62
C MET A 192 -3.03 -8.16 10.83
N GLY A 193 -3.51 -8.92 9.85
CA GLY A 193 -3.50 -10.36 9.92
C GLY A 193 -3.52 -11.04 8.57
N GLY A 194 -3.07 -12.28 8.56
CA GLY A 194 -3.08 -13.15 7.39
C GLY A 194 -1.69 -13.34 6.80
N LYS A 195 -1.65 -14.16 5.74
CA LYS A 195 -0.41 -14.53 5.05
C LYS A 195 -0.25 -13.67 3.81
N ILE A 196 0.96 -13.22 3.56
CA ILE A 196 1.36 -12.56 2.33
C ILE A 196 2.54 -13.30 1.71
N THR A 197 2.72 -13.06 0.43
CA THR A 197 3.86 -13.53 -0.35
C THR A 197 4.56 -12.37 -1.05
N ILE A 198 5.87 -12.52 -1.22
CA ILE A 198 6.72 -11.66 -2.05
C ILE A 198 7.57 -12.60 -2.90
N ASP A 199 7.34 -12.58 -4.22
CA ASP A 199 7.89 -13.57 -5.14
C ASP A 199 8.60 -12.88 -6.30
N CYS A 200 9.81 -13.34 -6.63
CA CYS A 200 10.55 -12.92 -7.82
C CYS A 200 10.85 -14.11 -8.73
N GLU A 201 10.13 -14.22 -9.84
CA GLU A 201 10.23 -15.35 -10.76
C GLU A 201 11.66 -15.53 -11.33
N LYS A 202 12.29 -14.43 -11.77
CA LYS A 202 13.62 -14.45 -12.39
C LYS A 202 14.71 -15.01 -11.48
N THR A 203 14.66 -14.65 -10.19
CA THR A 203 15.70 -15.03 -9.23
C THR A 203 15.33 -16.29 -8.44
N GLY A 204 14.04 -16.66 -8.43
CA GLY A 204 13.49 -17.76 -7.64
C GLY A 204 13.35 -17.43 -6.15
N TYR A 205 13.67 -16.20 -5.71
CA TYR A 205 13.48 -15.82 -4.31
C TYR A 205 12.00 -15.61 -3.98
N SER A 206 11.61 -16.11 -2.81
CA SER A 206 10.25 -16.04 -2.29
C SER A 206 10.28 -15.84 -0.78
N ALA A 207 9.35 -15.05 -0.26
CA ALA A 207 9.12 -14.86 1.17
C ALA A 207 7.64 -15.09 1.48
N ASN A 208 7.36 -15.93 2.46
CA ASN A 208 6.02 -16.17 3.00
C ASN A 208 5.97 -15.58 4.40
N ILE A 209 5.18 -14.52 4.59
CA ILE A 209 5.14 -13.77 5.85
C ILE A 209 3.73 -13.86 6.45
N GLU A 210 3.65 -14.23 7.72
CA GLU A 210 2.39 -14.32 8.46
C GLU A 210 2.27 -13.16 9.45
N PHE A 211 1.31 -12.27 9.22
CA PHE A 211 0.89 -11.28 10.20
C PHE A 211 0.02 -11.96 11.25
N LEU A 212 0.57 -12.12 12.45
CA LEU A 212 -0.10 -12.78 13.55
C LEU A 212 -1.20 -11.88 14.15
N THR A 213 -2.37 -12.46 14.36
CA THR A 213 -3.48 -11.80 15.08
C THR A 213 -3.57 -12.31 16.50
N LYS A 214 -4.10 -11.49 17.41
CA LYS A 214 -4.35 -11.95 18.78
C LYS A 214 -5.50 -12.96 18.77
N VAL A 215 -5.32 -14.07 19.48
CA VAL A 215 -6.41 -15.01 19.75
C VAL A 215 -7.40 -14.34 20.70
N CYS A 216 -8.56 -13.91 20.21
CA CYS A 216 -9.67 -13.54 21.08
C CYS A 216 -10.29 -14.83 21.63
N LEU A 217 -10.00 -15.15 22.90
CA LEU A 217 -10.77 -16.14 23.65
C LEU A 217 -12.20 -15.60 23.77
N VAL A 218 -13.14 -16.27 23.11
CA VAL A 218 -14.57 -16.02 23.29
C VAL A 218 -14.95 -16.73 24.60
N PHE A 219 -15.10 -15.97 25.68
CA PHE A 219 -15.77 -16.44 26.90
C PHE A 219 -17.27 -16.17 26.79
#